data_AF-A0A0F9FQY2-F1
#
_entry.id   AF-A0A0F9FQY2-F1
#
_cell.length_a   1.000
_cell.length_b   1.000
_cell.length_c   1.000
_cell.angle_alpha   90.00
_cell.angle_beta   90.00
_cell.angle_gamma   90.00
#
_symmetry.space_group_name_H-M   'P 1'
#
loop_
_entity.id
_entity.type
_entity.pdbx_description
1 polymer ?
#
loop_
_entity_poly.entity_id
_entity_poly.type
_entity_poly.pdbx_seq_one_letter_code
_entity_poly.pdbx_strand_id
1 'polypeptide(L)'
;AIPLVDIIRSVKGIKSHTSKTVLNVYNKIIQELGKELEILIDIPLNKIEEFDATIVSVINSLRNNEIEYIPGGGGTYGQINLKK
;
A
#
# COMPACT_ATOMS: atom_id res chain seq x y z
N ALA A 1 -4.85 -0.37 11.39
CA ALA A 1 -3.72 -0.01 10.51
C ALA A 1 -3.92 -0.71 9.17
N ILE A 2 -3.71 -0.02 8.06
CA ILE A 2 -3.83 -0.60 6.72
C ILE A 2 -2.48 -1.25 6.37
N PRO A 3 -2.43 -2.55 6.03
CA PRO A 3 -1.19 -3.20 5.68
C PRO A 3 -0.68 -2.74 4.31
N LEU A 4 0.63 -2.76 4.10
CA LEU A 4 1.26 -2.40 2.83
C LEU A 4 0.76 -3.28 1.67
N VAL A 5 0.42 -4.53 1.96
CA VAL A 5 -0.20 -5.45 1.00
C VAL A 5 -1.51 -4.89 0.45
N ASP A 6 -2.36 -4.26 1.27
CA ASP A 6 -3.61 -3.66 0.80
C ASP A 6 -3.37 -2.43 -0.08
N ILE A 7 -2.33 -1.65 0.24
CA ILE A 7 -1.90 -0.53 -0.60
C ILE A 7 -1.49 -1.02 -1.98
N ILE A 8 -0.60 -2.02 -2.04
CA ILE A 8 -0.12 -2.61 -3.30
C ILE A 8 -1.29 -3.20 -4.09
N ARG A 9 -2.22 -3.87 -3.42
CA ARG A 9 -3.42 -4.43 -4.07
C ARG A 9 -4.29 -3.36 -4.68
N SER A 10 -4.55 -2.27 -3.96
CA SER A 10 -5.36 -1.16 -4.47
C SER A 10 -4.70 -0.55 -5.70
N VAL A 11 -3.41 -0.25 -5.60
CA VAL A 11 -2.60 0.32 -6.67
C VAL A 11 -2.54 -0.58 -7.91
N LYS A 12 -2.33 -1.88 -7.74
CA LYS A 12 -2.24 -2.84 -8.86
C LYS A 12 -3.61 -3.33 -9.33
N GLY A 13 -4.71 -2.91 -8.69
CA GLY A 13 -6.06 -3.40 -8.99
C GLY A 13 -6.27 -4.89 -8.69
N ILE A 14 -5.48 -5.47 -7.77
CA ILE A 14 -5.48 -6.90 -7.49
C ILE A 14 -6.34 -7.20 -6.26
N LYS A 15 -7.42 -7.97 -6.46
CA LYS A 15 -8.33 -8.38 -5.38
C LYS A 15 -7.77 -9.47 -4.47
N SER A 16 -6.69 -10.18 -4.83
CA SER A 16 -6.13 -11.26 -4.01
C SER A 16 -4.84 -10.83 -3.28
N HIS A 17 -4.78 -11.09 -1.97
CA HIS A 17 -3.58 -10.86 -1.16
C HIS A 17 -2.50 -11.93 -1.39
N THR A 18 -2.89 -13.14 -1.82
CA THR A 18 -1.96 -14.24 -2.14
C THR A 18 -1.47 -14.20 -3.58
N SER A 19 -1.84 -13.17 -4.35
CA SER A 19 -1.34 -13.02 -5.70
C SER A 19 0.18 -12.96 -5.70
N LYS A 20 0.82 -13.80 -6.52
CA LYS A 20 2.28 -13.79 -6.68
C LYS A 20 2.80 -12.40 -6.99
N THR A 21 2.08 -11.62 -7.81
CA THR A 21 2.47 -10.24 -8.14
C THR A 21 2.52 -9.34 -6.90
N VAL A 22 1.49 -9.41 -6.05
CA VAL A 22 1.40 -8.60 -4.83
C VAL A 22 2.51 -8.99 -3.86
N LEU A 23 2.67 -10.29 -3.60
CA LEU A 23 3.72 -10.80 -2.71
C LEU A 23 5.11 -10.44 -3.22
N ASN A 24 5.35 -10.49 -4.53
CA ASN A 24 6.65 -10.18 -5.09
C ASN A 24 6.99 -8.69 -4.95
N VAL A 25 6.01 -7.80 -5.18
CA VAL A 25 6.18 -6.35 -4.96
C VAL A 25 6.39 -6.05 -3.48
N TYR A 26 5.58 -6.64 -2.61
CA TYR A 26 5.72 -6.48 -1.16
C TYR A 26 7.10 -6.91 -0.67
N ASN A 27 7.56 -8.11 -1.06
CA ASN A 27 8.88 -8.60 -0.67
C ASN A 27 10.01 -7.70 -1.19
N LYS A 28 9.93 -7.21 -2.43
CA LYS A 28 10.92 -6.26 -2.95
C LYS A 28 10.98 -4.98 -2.14
N ILE A 29 9.82 -4.39 -1.83
CA ILE A 29 9.73 -3.18 -1.01
C ILE A 29 10.35 -3.41 0.37
N ILE A 30 10.02 -4.52 1.02
CA ILE A 30 10.59 -4.84 2.34
C ILE A 30 12.11 -5.03 2.27
N GLN A 31 12.61 -5.66 1.20
CA GLN A 31 14.05 -5.86 1.01
C GLN A 31 14.82 -4.57 0.71
N GLU A 32 14.24 -3.64 -0.05
CA GLU A 32 14.90 -2.39 -0.43
C GLU A 32 14.75 -1.29 0.63
N LEU A 33 13.55 -1.14 1.20
CA LEU A 33 13.19 -0.03 2.07
C LEU A 33 13.16 -0.40 3.56
N GLY A 34 13.10 -1.69 3.90
CA GLY A 34 13.11 -2.18 5.28
C GLY A 34 11.77 -2.67 5.79
N LYS A 35 11.44 -2.45 7.07
CA LYS A 35 10.23 -3.03 7.66
C LYS A 35 8.97 -2.29 7.23
N GLU A 36 7.86 -3.03 7.12
CA GLU A 36 6.56 -2.49 6.73
C GLU A 36 6.17 -1.23 7.53
N LEU A 37 6.25 -1.30 8.86
CA LEU A 37 5.85 -0.19 9.72
C LEU A 37 6.71 1.06 9.48
N GLU A 38 8.02 0.89 9.34
CA GLU A 38 8.95 1.98 9.02
C GLU A 38 8.62 2.57 7.65
N ILE A 39 8.27 1.75 6.66
CA ILE A 39 7.86 2.22 5.33
C ILE A 39 6.58 3.07 5.40
N LEU A 40 5.63 2.68 6.23
CA LEU A 40 4.37 3.40 6.37
C LEU A 40 4.51 4.68 7.21
N ILE A 41 5.49 4.78 8.13
CA ILE A 41 5.60 5.88 9.10
C ILE A 41 6.88 6.71 8.90
N ASP A 42 8.05 6.07 8.92
CA ASP A 42 9.36 6.73 9.04
C ASP A 42 10.07 7.00 7.71
N ILE A 43 9.91 6.12 6.71
CA ILE A 43 10.61 6.22 5.43
C ILE A 43 10.16 7.49 4.70
N PRO A 44 11.07 8.29 4.13
CA PRO A 44 10.69 9.46 3.34
C PRO A 44 9.99 9.06 2.03
N LEU A 45 8.96 9.82 1.66
CA LEU A 45 8.15 9.56 0.47
C LEU A 45 9.01 9.48 -0.80
N ASN A 46 10.03 10.33 -0.95
CA ASN A 46 10.93 10.32 -2.12
C ASN A 46 11.55 8.93 -2.39
N LYS A 47 11.95 8.18 -1.36
CA LYS A 47 12.51 6.83 -1.53
C LYS A 47 11.47 5.82 -2.03
N ILE A 48 10.23 5.98 -1.58
CA ILE A 48 9.11 5.14 -2.01
C ILE A 48 8.70 5.51 -3.43
N GLU A 49 8.77 6.79 -3.79
CA GLU A 49 8.49 7.31 -5.13
C GLU A 49 9.48 6.77 -6.18
N GLU A 50 10.77 6.73 -5.84
CA GLU A 50 11.79 6.10 -6.69
C GLU A 50 11.49 4.63 -6.97
N PHE A 51 10.87 3.93 -6.02
CA PHE A 51 10.47 2.53 -6.20
C PHE A 51 9.16 2.41 -7.00
N ASP A 52 8.10 3.09 -6.55
CA ASP A 52 6.80 3.11 -7.20
C ASP A 52 5.99 4.36 -6.78
N ALA A 53 5.92 5.34 -7.68
CA ALA A 53 5.16 6.58 -7.51
C ALA A 53 3.64 6.35 -7.29
N THR A 54 3.08 5.22 -7.70
CA THR A 54 1.66 4.94 -7.43
C THR A 54 1.45 4.49 -5.97
N ILE A 55 2.41 3.79 -5.39
CA ILE A 55 2.41 3.41 -3.97
C ILE A 55 2.63 4.64 -3.08
N VAL A 56 3.53 5.55 -3.47
CA VAL A 56 3.82 6.74 -2.67
C VAL A 56 2.59 7.62 -2.47
N SER A 57 1.74 7.77 -3.50
CA SER A 57 0.52 8.58 -3.43
C SER A 57 -0.45 8.04 -2.36
N VAL A 58 -0.58 6.72 -2.28
CA VAL A 58 -1.43 6.06 -1.28
C VAL A 58 -0.82 6.15 0.12
N ILE A 59 0.50 5.96 0.27
CA ILE A 59 1.18 6.10 1.56
C ILE A 59 1.13 7.54 2.07
N ASN A 60 1.32 8.53 1.20
CA ASN A 60 1.18 9.94 1.53
C ASN A 60 -0.23 10.24 2.05
N SER A 61 -1.25 9.77 1.31
CA SER A 61 -2.65 9.94 1.70
C SER A 61 -2.99 9.18 2.99
N LEU A 62 -2.39 8.00 3.23
CA LEU A 62 -2.46 7.27 4.51
C LEU A 62 -1.92 8.10 5.67
N ARG A 63 -0.74 8.69 5.51
CA ARG A 63 -0.10 9.52 6.54
C ARG A 63 -0.89 10.79 6.83
N ASN A 64 -1.48 11.40 5.81
CA ASN A 64 -2.32 12.59 5.94
C ASN A 64 -3.77 12.29 6.38
N ASN A 65 -4.13 11.02 6.59
CA ASN A 65 -5.50 10.58 6.87
C ASN A 65 -6.52 11.00 5.76
N GLU A 66 -6.05 11.12 4.51
CA GLU A 66 -6.85 11.52 3.33
C GLU A 66 -7.36 10.34 2.51
N ILE A 67 -7.13 9.11 2.97
CA ILE A 67 -7.68 7.90 2.36
C ILE A 67 -9.01 7.51 2.98
N GLU A 68 -9.96 7.16 2.13
CA GLU A 68 -11.16 6.44 2.54
C GLU A 68 -10.90 4.94 2.32
N TYR A 69 -10.60 4.24 3.42
CA TYR A 69 -10.58 2.79 3.41
C TYR A 69 -12.01 2.28 3.60
N ILE A 70 -12.57 1.70 2.54
CA ILE A 70 -13.86 1.04 2.61
C ILE A 70 -13.59 -0.42 2.97
N PRO A 71 -13.80 -0.86 4.23
CA PRO A 71 -13.58 -2.24 4.63
C PRO A 71 -14.51 -3.16 3.82
N GLY A 72 -13.95 -4.20 3.24
CA GLY A 72 -14.73 -5.21 2.54
C GLY A 72 -15.43 -6.15 3.53
N GLY A 73 -16.68 -6.52 3.23
CA GLY A 73 -17.50 -7.43 4.04
C GLY A 73 -17.74 -8.77 3.33
N GLY A 74 -17.95 -9.84 4.10
CA GLY A 74 -18.42 -11.13 3.57
C GLY A 74 -17.44 -11.88 2.66
N GLY A 75 -16.13 -11.78 2.91
CA GLY A 75 -15.08 -12.45 2.12
C GLY A 75 -14.48 -11.59 1.00
N THR A 76 -14.92 -10.35 0.86
CA THR A 76 -14.26 -9.33 0.04
C THR A 76 -13.39 -8.44 0.92
N TYR A 77 -12.23 -8.02 0.43
CA TYR A 77 -11.31 -7.13 1.15
C TYR A 77 -11.55 -5.68 0.76
N GLY A 78 -11.13 -4.75 1.63
CA GLY A 78 -11.41 -3.34 1.47
C GLY A 78 -10.73 -2.70 0.26
N GLN A 79 -11.40 -1.70 -0.31
CA GLN A 79 -10.87 -0.85 -1.37
C GLN A 79 -10.34 0.44 -0.75
N ILE A 80 -9.15 0.87 -1.18
CA ILE A 80 -8.60 2.17 -0.81
C ILE A 80 -8.98 3.13 -1.92
N ASN A 81 -9.85 4.07 -1.60
CA ASN A 81 -10.13 5.20 -2.49
C ASN A 81 -9.33 6.41 -2.00
N LEU A 82 -8.54 7.00 -2.90
CA LEU A 82 -7.97 8.32 -2.68
C LEU A 82 -9.12 9.32 -2.77
N LYS A 83 -9.31 10.15 -1.73
CA LYS A 83 -10.13 11.35 -1.91
C LYS A 83 -9.42 12.25 -2.91
N LYS A 84 -10.12 12.59 -3.99
CA LYS A 84 -9.65 13.48 -5.03
C LYS A 84 -10.06 14.92 -4.73
#